data_AF-A0A524IPC3-F1
#
_entry.id   AF-A0A524IPC3-F1
#
_cell.length_a   1.000
_cell.length_b   1.000
_cell.length_c   1.000
_cell.angle_alpha   90.00
_cell.angle_beta   90.00
_cell.angle_gamma   90.00
#
_symmetry.space_group_name_H-M   'P 1'
#
loop_
_entity.id
_entity.type
_entity.pdbx_description
1 polymer ?
#
loop_
_entity_poly.entity_id
_entity_poly.type
_entity_poly.pdbx_seq_one_letter_code
_entity_poly.pdbx_strand_id
1 'polypeptide(L)'
;MKKQSTALFLTAVLLMGMWSCASSGKTTKVPKDALPLQAREVLAAGDILIPAIEIISLLDKDISENAVWSIVEEVNSDPNLVLYWIDSMNQRVASLSKDSAIVNGSVVFAKYSLKRTALAMKKAARSGEAKKAAEEVEKDEDLILTEEEKQALSERKNEFSTDERKELKNCFIYLACSTAALVNVPIKGKEIIDQAASIVNNPSSLGASALEVPKLVSQLKSIIDNTSNAVRETPDVVKNLAANIEILKAVLAE
;
A
#
# COMPACT_ATOMS: atom_id res chain seq x y z
N MET A 1 47.04 -7.71 24.08
CA MET A 1 46.28 -7.26 22.89
C MET A 1 45.13 -8.23 22.62
N LYS A 2 43.95 -8.05 23.25
CA LYS A 2 42.73 -8.86 23.03
C LYS A 2 41.48 -8.06 23.44
N LYS A 3 41.14 -6.98 22.73
CA LYS A 3 39.86 -6.24 22.91
C LYS A 3 39.23 -5.70 21.62
N GLN A 4 39.83 -5.94 20.45
CA GLN A 4 39.31 -5.44 19.16
C GLN A 4 38.42 -6.45 18.40
N SER A 5 38.50 -7.74 18.71
CA SER A 5 37.77 -8.79 17.97
C SER A 5 36.28 -8.90 18.33
N THR A 6 35.87 -8.49 19.54
CA THR A 6 34.46 -8.56 19.97
C THR A 6 33.64 -7.38 19.46
N ALA A 7 34.24 -6.21 19.24
CA ALA A 7 33.56 -5.05 18.66
C ALA A 7 33.23 -5.27 17.17
N LEU A 8 34.13 -5.89 16.40
CA LEU A 8 33.89 -6.23 15.00
C LEU A 8 32.82 -7.32 14.82
N PHE A 9 32.72 -8.28 15.76
CA PHE A 9 31.66 -9.30 15.74
C PHE A 9 30.28 -8.73 16.14
N LEU A 10 30.21 -7.82 17.12
CA LEU A 10 28.95 -7.15 17.48
C LEU A 10 28.44 -6.21 16.38
N THR A 11 29.35 -5.56 15.64
CA THR A 11 28.98 -4.65 14.54
C THR A 11 28.50 -5.43 13.31
N ALA A 12 29.04 -6.63 13.06
CA ALA A 12 28.58 -7.51 12.00
C ALA A 12 27.20 -8.13 12.30
N VAL A 13 26.90 -8.44 13.56
CA VAL A 13 25.57 -8.95 13.97
C VAL A 13 24.49 -7.86 13.90
N LEU A 14 24.84 -6.59 14.10
CA LEU A 14 23.91 -5.45 13.92
C LEU A 14 23.71 -5.06 12.45
N LEU A 15 24.64 -5.41 11.55
CA LEU A 15 24.55 -5.09 10.11
C LEU A 15 23.92 -6.20 9.26
N MET A 16 23.88 -7.46 9.73
CA MET A 16 23.21 -8.57 9.03
C MET A 16 21.70 -8.68 9.30
N GLY A 17 21.14 -7.77 10.10
CA GLY A 17 19.69 -7.68 10.34
C GLY A 17 18.89 -6.89 9.29
N MET A 18 19.55 -6.33 8.26
CA MET A 18 18.90 -5.45 7.28
C MET A 18 18.61 -6.06 5.90
N TRP A 19 18.74 -7.37 5.72
CA TRP A 19 18.30 -7.99 4.46
C TRP A 19 17.83 -9.43 4.67
N SER A 20 16.54 -9.58 5.01
CA SER A 20 15.70 -10.73 4.67
C SER A 20 14.35 -10.58 5.38
N CYS A 21 13.33 -10.15 4.65
CA CYS A 21 11.97 -10.69 4.73
C CYS A 21 11.13 -10.05 3.62
N ALA A 22 11.42 -10.43 2.38
CA ALA A 22 10.33 -10.74 1.47
C ALA A 22 9.79 -12.12 1.86
N SER A 23 8.46 -12.27 1.77
CA SER A 23 7.65 -13.48 1.95
C SER A 23 7.70 -14.17 3.32
N SER A 24 6.75 -13.81 4.20
CA SER A 24 5.72 -14.73 4.69
C SER A 24 4.90 -14.01 5.75
N GLY A 25 3.58 -14.15 5.68
CA GLY A 25 2.62 -13.61 6.65
C GLY A 25 2.77 -14.17 8.05
N LYS A 26 3.88 -13.89 8.72
CA LYS A 26 4.05 -14.03 10.16
C LYS A 26 4.02 -12.63 10.73
N THR A 27 2.96 -12.37 11.48
CA THR A 27 2.71 -11.18 12.29
C THR A 27 4.00 -10.65 12.90
N THR A 28 4.60 -9.66 12.23
CA THR A 28 5.59 -8.77 12.82
C THR A 28 4.92 -8.25 14.09
N LYS A 29 5.46 -8.56 15.27
CA LYS A 29 4.87 -8.10 16.53
C LYS A 29 4.75 -6.58 16.44
N VAL A 30 3.50 -6.11 16.35
CA VAL A 30 3.20 -4.68 16.30
C VAL A 30 3.87 -4.03 17.53
N PRO A 31 4.65 -2.94 17.35
CA PRO A 31 5.28 -2.27 18.48
C PRO A 31 4.23 -1.91 19.54
N LYS A 32 4.56 -2.04 20.83
CA LYS A 32 3.60 -1.82 21.93
C LYS A 32 2.95 -0.43 21.92
N ASP A 33 3.65 0.55 21.34
CA ASP A 33 3.22 1.94 21.27
C ASP A 33 2.73 2.33 19.87
N ALA A 34 2.49 1.34 18.99
CA ALA A 34 2.01 1.61 17.65
C ALA A 34 0.50 1.90 17.66
N LEU A 35 0.11 2.98 17.02
CA LEU A 35 -1.29 3.38 16.87
C LEU A 35 -1.78 2.99 15.47
N PRO A 36 -2.99 2.42 15.34
CA PRO A 36 -3.52 2.04 14.04
C PRO A 36 -3.79 3.28 13.19
N LEU A 37 -3.47 3.20 11.91
CA LEU A 37 -3.92 4.13 10.89
C LEU A 37 -5.18 3.57 10.25
N GLN A 38 -6.13 4.45 10.00
CA GLN A 38 -7.34 4.08 9.29
C GLN A 38 -7.12 4.26 7.79
N ALA A 39 -7.63 3.35 6.97
CA ALA A 39 -7.61 3.43 5.51
C ALA A 39 -8.20 4.76 5.00
N ARG A 40 -9.17 5.35 5.73
CA ARG A 40 -9.65 6.70 5.40
C ARG A 40 -8.57 7.78 5.51
N GLU A 41 -7.61 7.66 6.43
CA GLU A 41 -6.48 8.59 6.56
C GLU A 41 -5.51 8.41 5.38
N VAL A 42 -5.28 7.16 4.97
CA VAL A 42 -4.48 6.81 3.78
C VAL A 42 -5.11 7.36 2.50
N LEU A 43 -6.43 7.23 2.35
CA LEU A 43 -7.17 7.72 1.20
C LEU A 43 -7.33 9.25 1.22
N ALA A 44 -7.51 9.85 2.41
CA ALA A 44 -7.63 11.30 2.58
C ALA A 44 -6.33 12.04 2.28
N ALA A 45 -5.16 11.41 2.47
CA ALA A 45 -3.89 11.98 1.99
C ALA A 45 -3.86 12.18 0.46
N GLY A 46 -4.74 11.48 -0.26
CA GLY A 46 -4.98 11.70 -1.66
C GLY A 46 -5.73 13.00 -1.97
N ASP A 47 -6.42 13.68 -1.03
CA ASP A 47 -7.32 14.85 -1.24
C ASP A 47 -8.37 14.72 -2.38
N ILE A 48 -8.36 13.61 -3.13
CA ILE A 48 -9.14 13.39 -4.34
C ILE A 48 -10.10 12.19 -4.14
N LEU A 49 -10.24 11.64 -2.93
CA LEU A 49 -11.12 10.47 -2.71
C LEU A 49 -12.57 10.79 -3.06
N ILE A 50 -13.10 11.94 -2.63
CA ILE A 50 -14.47 12.35 -2.94
C ILE A 50 -14.65 12.54 -4.46
N PRO A 51 -13.77 13.31 -5.17
CA PRO A 51 -13.82 13.36 -6.63
C PRO A 51 -13.65 12.00 -7.32
N ALA A 52 -12.84 11.09 -6.77
CA ALA A 52 -12.65 9.74 -7.31
C ALA A 52 -13.92 8.89 -7.13
N ILE A 53 -14.59 8.99 -5.99
CA ILE A 53 -15.90 8.38 -5.73
C ILE A 53 -16.93 8.93 -6.72
N GLU A 54 -16.94 10.24 -6.97
CA GLU A 54 -17.81 10.87 -7.96
C GLU A 54 -17.54 10.32 -9.37
N ILE A 55 -16.27 10.18 -9.76
CA ILE A 55 -15.89 9.60 -11.06
C ILE A 55 -16.31 8.13 -11.16
N ILE A 56 -16.13 7.33 -10.11
CA ILE A 56 -16.55 5.92 -10.05
C ILE A 56 -18.08 5.82 -10.22
N SER A 57 -18.83 6.67 -9.50
CA SER A 57 -20.31 6.71 -9.55
C SER A 57 -20.84 7.18 -10.92
N LEU A 58 -20.05 7.96 -11.65
CA LEU A 58 -20.36 8.38 -13.03
C LEU A 58 -20.09 7.27 -14.06
N LEU A 59 -19.13 6.38 -13.80
CA LEU A 59 -18.76 5.27 -14.68
C LEU A 59 -19.69 4.07 -14.53
N ASP A 60 -20.32 3.91 -13.37
CA ASP A 60 -21.36 2.92 -13.14
C ASP A 60 -22.37 3.46 -12.11
N LYS A 61 -23.58 3.79 -12.58
CA LYS A 61 -24.64 4.39 -11.76
C LYS A 61 -25.15 3.47 -10.64
N ASP A 62 -24.85 2.18 -10.72
CA ASP A 62 -25.22 1.21 -9.69
C ASP A 62 -24.21 1.22 -8.53
N ILE A 63 -23.03 1.82 -8.73
CA ILE A 63 -22.03 1.99 -7.67
C ILE A 63 -22.39 3.22 -6.84
N SER A 64 -22.98 2.98 -5.67
CA SER A 64 -23.26 4.03 -4.69
C SER A 64 -22.04 4.38 -3.84
N GLU A 65 -22.05 5.59 -3.27
CA GLU A 65 -21.07 6.02 -2.26
C GLU A 65 -20.94 4.99 -1.11
N ASN A 66 -22.05 4.37 -0.71
CA ASN A 66 -22.07 3.33 0.32
C ASN A 66 -21.26 2.08 -0.08
N ALA A 67 -21.24 1.72 -1.37
CA ALA A 67 -20.43 0.59 -1.84
C ALA A 67 -18.93 0.90 -1.72
N VAL A 68 -18.53 2.14 -2.02
CA VAL A 68 -17.14 2.58 -1.85
C VAL A 68 -16.77 2.59 -0.37
N TRP A 69 -17.59 3.17 0.51
CA TRP A 69 -17.29 3.18 1.94
C TRP A 69 -17.27 1.79 2.57
N SER A 70 -18.16 0.88 2.14
CA SER A 70 -18.14 -0.51 2.60
C SER A 70 -16.82 -1.22 2.23
N ILE A 71 -16.26 -0.92 1.05
CA ILE A 71 -14.93 -1.42 0.64
C ILE A 71 -13.82 -0.80 1.50
N VAL A 72 -13.90 0.49 1.82
CA VAL A 72 -12.94 1.14 2.73
C VAL A 72 -13.01 0.52 4.13
N GLU A 73 -14.20 0.17 4.61
CA GLU A 73 -14.40 -0.54 5.88
C GLU A 73 -13.84 -1.97 5.84
N GLU A 74 -14.01 -2.69 4.74
CA GLU A 74 -13.45 -4.03 4.55
C GLU A 74 -11.93 -4.02 4.71
N VAL A 75 -11.25 -3.03 4.10
CA VAL A 75 -9.80 -2.84 4.19
C VAL A 75 -9.36 -2.48 5.60
N ASN A 76 -10.11 -1.59 6.28
CA ASN A 76 -9.85 -1.24 7.67
C ASN A 76 -9.99 -2.43 8.62
N SER A 77 -10.84 -3.39 8.25
CA SER A 77 -11.14 -4.56 9.07
C SER A 77 -10.19 -5.72 8.80
N ASP A 78 -9.35 -5.66 7.75
CA ASP A 78 -8.37 -6.70 7.45
C ASP A 78 -7.15 -6.55 8.38
N PRO A 79 -6.95 -7.47 9.34
CA PRO A 79 -5.85 -7.39 10.30
C PRO A 79 -4.46 -7.48 9.64
N ASN A 80 -4.37 -7.95 8.39
CA ASN A 80 -3.12 -8.01 7.63
C ASN A 80 -2.82 -6.70 6.89
N LEU A 81 -3.77 -5.77 6.85
CA LEU A 81 -3.66 -4.45 6.21
C LEU A 81 -3.79 -3.29 7.19
N VAL A 82 -4.05 -3.56 8.47
CA VAL A 82 -3.99 -2.51 9.50
C VAL A 82 -2.56 -1.97 9.54
N LEU A 83 -2.43 -0.72 9.13
CA LEU A 83 -1.18 0.01 9.17
C LEU A 83 -1.02 0.62 10.55
N TYR A 84 0.24 0.81 10.95
CA TYR A 84 0.56 1.39 12.25
C TYR A 84 1.59 2.48 12.10
N TRP A 85 1.52 3.47 12.98
CA TRP A 85 2.56 4.47 13.16
C TRP A 85 3.02 4.48 14.61
N ILE A 86 4.27 4.90 14.84
CA ILE A 86 4.84 4.97 16.18
C ILE A 86 4.84 6.43 16.62
N ASP A 87 4.21 6.69 17.76
CA ASP A 87 4.21 8.01 18.37
C ASP A 87 5.60 8.36 18.92
N SER A 88 5.93 9.64 18.87
CA SER A 88 7.16 10.18 19.43
C SER A 88 6.81 11.23 20.47
N MET A 89 7.51 11.20 21.60
CA MET A 89 7.38 12.24 22.64
C MET A 89 7.71 13.64 22.09
N ASN A 90 8.41 13.71 20.94
CA ASN A 90 8.57 14.94 20.19
C ASN A 90 7.48 15.09 19.12
N GLN A 91 6.59 16.08 19.28
CA GLN A 91 5.44 16.28 18.39
C GLN A 91 5.82 16.48 16.91
N ARG A 92 6.97 17.11 16.60
CA ARG A 92 7.40 17.30 15.21
C ARG A 92 7.79 15.97 14.57
N VAL A 93 8.52 15.13 15.31
CA VAL A 93 8.89 13.78 14.84
C VAL A 93 7.66 12.87 14.78
N ALA A 94 6.73 13.00 15.73
CA ALA A 94 5.47 12.26 15.73
C ALA A 94 4.61 12.59 14.50
N SER A 95 4.44 13.87 14.17
CA SER A 95 3.71 14.29 12.97
C SER A 95 4.34 13.71 11.70
N LEU A 96 5.66 13.85 11.54
CA LEU A 96 6.37 13.31 10.38
C LEU A 96 6.30 11.77 10.30
N SER A 97 6.31 11.09 11.45
CA SER A 97 6.11 9.65 11.56
C SER A 97 4.73 9.25 11.06
N LYS A 98 3.68 9.96 11.51
CA LYS A 98 2.30 9.73 11.05
C LYS A 98 2.17 9.98 9.55
N ASP A 99 2.64 11.12 9.05
CA ASP A 99 2.55 11.49 7.64
C ASP A 99 3.32 10.51 6.75
N SER A 100 4.51 10.09 7.19
CA SER A 100 5.29 9.04 6.51
C SER A 100 4.52 7.72 6.46
N ALA A 101 3.95 7.29 7.59
CA ALA A 101 3.18 6.04 7.65
C ALA A 101 1.93 6.08 6.77
N ILE A 102 1.27 7.23 6.65
CA ILE A 102 0.16 7.46 5.71
C ILE A 102 0.63 7.32 4.25
N VAL A 103 1.73 7.97 3.87
CA VAL A 103 2.30 7.89 2.50
C VAL A 103 2.71 6.46 2.15
N ASN A 104 3.38 5.75 3.06
CA ASN A 104 3.70 4.33 2.89
C ASN A 104 2.43 3.49 2.79
N GLY A 105 1.42 3.83 3.60
CA GLY A 105 0.12 3.20 3.59
C GLY A 105 -0.58 3.24 2.24
N SER A 106 -0.47 4.35 1.50
CA SER A 106 -1.06 4.47 0.16
C SER A 106 -0.47 3.45 -0.81
N VAL A 107 0.85 3.22 -0.74
CA VAL A 107 1.53 2.23 -1.59
C VAL A 107 1.15 0.80 -1.19
N VAL A 108 1.07 0.51 0.11
CA VAL A 108 0.64 -0.81 0.61
C VAL A 108 -0.80 -1.10 0.18
N PHE A 109 -1.70 -0.14 0.35
CA PHE A 109 -3.09 -0.25 -0.08
C PHE A 109 -3.20 -0.53 -1.58
N ALA A 110 -2.47 0.23 -2.40
CA ALA A 110 -2.49 0.04 -3.85
C ALA A 110 -1.97 -1.34 -4.29
N LYS A 111 -0.90 -1.85 -3.64
CA LYS A 111 -0.39 -3.20 -3.90
C LYS A 111 -1.40 -4.28 -3.49
N TYR A 112 -2.08 -4.10 -2.37
CA TYR A 112 -3.15 -5.00 -1.95
C TYR A 112 -4.29 -5.02 -2.98
N SER A 113 -4.75 -3.84 -3.41
CA SER A 113 -5.81 -3.73 -4.41
C SER A 113 -5.41 -4.36 -5.75
N LEU A 114 -4.16 -4.18 -6.20
CA LEU A 114 -3.63 -4.87 -7.37
C LEU A 114 -3.67 -6.39 -7.21
N LYS A 115 -3.22 -6.91 -6.06
CA LYS A 115 -3.23 -8.36 -5.81
C LYS A 115 -4.64 -8.92 -5.84
N ARG A 116 -5.59 -8.27 -5.15
CA ARG A 116 -7.00 -8.68 -5.15
C ARG A 116 -7.60 -8.66 -6.56
N THR A 117 -7.30 -7.61 -7.31
CA THR A 117 -7.83 -7.43 -8.66
C THR A 117 -7.26 -8.46 -9.64
N ALA A 118 -5.94 -8.69 -9.61
CA ALA A 118 -5.31 -9.73 -10.42
C ALA A 118 -5.90 -11.11 -10.09
N LEU A 119 -6.07 -11.43 -8.81
CA LEU A 119 -6.69 -12.68 -8.37
C LEU A 119 -8.13 -12.83 -8.89
N ALA A 120 -8.96 -11.80 -8.75
CA ALA A 120 -10.34 -11.82 -9.21
C ALA A 120 -10.43 -11.99 -10.73
N MET A 121 -9.58 -11.28 -11.49
CA MET A 121 -9.54 -11.42 -12.95
C MET A 121 -9.01 -12.78 -13.39
N LYS A 122 -7.99 -13.33 -12.74
CA LYS A 122 -7.51 -14.70 -13.02
C LYS A 122 -8.58 -15.76 -12.73
N LYS A 123 -9.33 -15.60 -11.64
CA LYS A 123 -10.49 -16.46 -11.32
C LYS A 123 -11.58 -16.34 -12.38
N ALA A 124 -11.89 -15.12 -12.82
CA ALA A 124 -12.88 -14.89 -13.87
C ALA A 124 -12.43 -15.42 -15.24
N ALA A 125 -11.13 -15.37 -15.57
CA ALA A 125 -10.58 -15.96 -16.79
C ALA A 125 -10.79 -17.48 -16.84
N ARG A 126 -10.55 -18.16 -15.71
CA ARG A 126 -10.57 -19.63 -15.57
C ARG A 126 -11.89 -20.20 -15.08
N SER A 127 -12.91 -19.36 -14.94
CA SER A 127 -14.24 -19.77 -14.49
C SER A 127 -14.82 -20.84 -15.45
N GLY A 128 -15.27 -21.99 -14.93
CA GLY A 128 -15.66 -23.15 -15.75
C GLY A 128 -14.55 -24.18 -16.01
N GLU A 129 -13.31 -23.93 -15.60
CA GLU A 129 -12.27 -24.97 -15.53
C GLU A 129 -12.43 -25.88 -14.30
N ALA A 130 -11.74 -27.03 -14.30
CA ALA A 130 -11.81 -27.98 -13.19
C ALA A 130 -11.36 -27.34 -11.86
N LYS A 131 -12.01 -27.71 -10.75
CA LYS A 131 -11.81 -27.14 -9.40
C LYS A 131 -10.33 -26.97 -8.96
N LYS A 132 -9.42 -27.84 -9.41
CA LYS A 132 -7.97 -27.72 -9.15
C LYS A 132 -7.34 -26.46 -9.77
N ALA A 133 -7.75 -26.08 -10.98
CA ALA A 133 -7.23 -24.88 -11.66
C ALA A 133 -7.64 -23.59 -10.94
N ALA A 134 -8.83 -23.57 -10.32
CA ALA A 134 -9.30 -22.46 -9.49
C ALA A 134 -8.56 -22.35 -8.15
N GLU A 135 -8.17 -23.48 -7.54
CA GLU A 135 -7.37 -23.52 -6.31
C GLU A 135 -5.91 -23.08 -6.53
N GLU A 136 -5.37 -23.28 -7.74
CA GLU A 136 -4.03 -22.80 -8.11
C GLU A 136 -3.95 -21.27 -8.22
N VAL A 137 -5.05 -20.60 -8.59
CA VAL A 137 -5.11 -19.14 -8.67
C VAL A 137 -4.91 -18.49 -7.30
N GLU A 138 -5.36 -19.11 -6.20
CA GLU A 138 -5.19 -18.54 -4.85
C GLU A 138 -3.75 -18.51 -4.35
N LYS A 139 -2.87 -19.30 -4.99
CA LYS A 139 -1.43 -19.35 -4.68
C LYS A 139 -0.60 -18.50 -5.63
N ASP A 140 -1.24 -17.93 -6.65
CA ASP A 140 -0.59 -17.08 -7.63
C ASP A 140 -0.30 -15.70 -7.01
N GLU A 141 0.98 -15.37 -6.89
CA GLU A 141 1.43 -14.08 -6.36
C GLU A 141 1.64 -13.03 -7.47
N ASP A 142 1.53 -13.41 -8.74
CA ASP A 142 1.76 -12.51 -9.86
C ASP A 142 0.61 -11.51 -10.00
N LEU A 143 0.97 -10.22 -10.02
CA LEU A 143 0.05 -9.09 -10.17
C LEU A 143 -0.34 -8.80 -11.63
N ILE A 144 0.29 -9.52 -12.57
CA ILE A 144 0.15 -9.30 -14.00
C ILE A 144 -0.56 -10.51 -14.59
N LEU A 145 -1.53 -10.23 -15.45
CA LEU A 145 -2.20 -11.25 -16.24
C LEU A 145 -1.37 -11.62 -17.45
N THR A 146 -1.35 -12.90 -17.79
CA THR A 146 -0.77 -13.36 -19.05
C THR A 146 -1.63 -12.91 -20.23
N GLU A 147 -1.09 -12.96 -21.46
CA GLU A 147 -1.87 -12.60 -22.64
C GLU A 147 -3.03 -13.59 -22.86
N GLU A 148 -2.84 -14.86 -22.51
CA GLU A 148 -3.88 -15.88 -22.55
C GLU A 148 -5.02 -15.55 -21.57
N GLU A 149 -4.70 -15.12 -20.35
CA GLU A 149 -5.70 -14.72 -19.35
C GLU A 149 -6.48 -13.48 -19.79
N LYS A 150 -5.81 -12.51 -20.39
CA LYS A 150 -6.47 -11.32 -20.96
C LYS A 150 -7.41 -11.70 -22.10
N GLN A 151 -6.98 -12.59 -22.99
CA GLN A 151 -7.79 -13.07 -24.09
C GLN A 151 -9.04 -13.82 -23.58
N ALA A 152 -8.87 -14.72 -22.62
CA ALA A 152 -9.97 -15.48 -22.01
C ALA A 152 -11.00 -14.56 -21.36
N LEU A 153 -10.57 -13.51 -20.64
CA LEU A 153 -11.49 -12.51 -20.07
C LEU A 153 -12.29 -11.78 -21.15
N SER A 154 -11.64 -11.42 -22.27
CA SER A 154 -12.29 -10.72 -23.37
C SER A 154 -13.34 -11.59 -24.07
N GLU A 155 -13.07 -12.88 -24.26
CA GLU A 155 -13.99 -13.81 -24.90
C GLU A 155 -15.24 -14.05 -24.04
N ARG A 156 -15.09 -13.98 -22.71
CA ARG A 156 -16.12 -14.33 -21.74
C ARG A 156 -16.87 -13.14 -21.13
N LYS A 157 -16.66 -11.92 -21.65
CA LYS A 157 -17.22 -10.70 -21.06
C LYS A 157 -18.74 -10.73 -20.83
N ASN A 158 -19.48 -11.44 -21.70
CA ASN A 158 -20.94 -11.56 -21.62
C ASN A 158 -21.42 -12.80 -20.83
N GLU A 159 -20.50 -13.58 -20.27
CA GLU A 159 -20.77 -14.88 -19.64
C GLU A 159 -20.50 -14.88 -18.12
N PHE A 160 -20.06 -13.76 -17.56
CA PHE A 160 -19.87 -13.66 -16.11
C PHE A 160 -21.19 -13.80 -15.37
N SER A 161 -21.18 -14.64 -14.35
CA SER A 161 -22.23 -14.70 -13.34
C SER A 161 -22.39 -13.35 -12.63
N THR A 162 -23.54 -13.14 -12.00
CA THR A 162 -23.82 -11.94 -11.21
C THR A 162 -22.77 -11.69 -10.13
N ASP A 163 -22.29 -12.76 -9.47
CA ASP A 163 -21.30 -12.65 -8.39
C ASP A 163 -19.90 -12.30 -8.93
N GLU A 164 -19.48 -12.90 -10.05
CA GLU A 164 -18.21 -12.56 -10.72
C GLU A 164 -18.22 -11.10 -11.17
N ARG A 165 -19.29 -10.68 -11.83
CA ARG A 165 -19.44 -9.30 -12.29
C ARG A 165 -19.42 -8.32 -11.13
N LYS A 166 -20.07 -8.66 -10.01
CA LYS A 166 -20.02 -7.84 -8.79
C LYS A 166 -18.61 -7.74 -8.23
N GLU A 167 -17.86 -8.83 -8.15
CA GLU A 167 -16.48 -8.79 -7.65
C GLU A 167 -15.54 -8.01 -8.59
N LEU A 168 -15.72 -8.14 -9.91
CA LEU A 168 -14.95 -7.34 -10.89
C LEU A 168 -15.26 -5.84 -10.78
N LYS A 169 -16.54 -5.47 -10.56
CA LYS A 169 -16.93 -4.08 -10.26
C LYS A 169 -16.31 -3.59 -8.94
N ASN A 170 -16.31 -4.41 -7.89
CA ASN A 170 -15.63 -4.08 -6.63
C ASN A 170 -14.12 -3.86 -6.85
N CYS A 171 -13.47 -4.72 -7.64
CA CYS A 171 -12.06 -4.57 -8.00
C CYS A 171 -11.79 -3.25 -8.73
N PHE A 172 -12.70 -2.81 -9.60
CA PHE A 172 -12.60 -1.50 -10.25
C PHE A 172 -12.60 -0.36 -9.23
N ILE A 173 -13.48 -0.42 -8.21
CA ILE A 173 -13.51 0.53 -7.10
C ILE A 173 -12.18 0.50 -6.32
N TYR A 174 -11.66 -0.68 -6.01
CA TYR A 174 -10.36 -0.84 -5.33
C TYR A 174 -9.22 -0.16 -6.10
N LEU A 175 -9.14 -0.34 -7.42
CA LEU A 175 -8.10 0.29 -8.26
C LEU A 175 -8.27 1.81 -8.35
N ALA A 176 -9.51 2.32 -8.40
CA ALA A 176 -9.78 3.75 -8.44
C ALA A 176 -9.42 4.43 -7.11
N CYS A 177 -9.81 3.85 -5.97
CA CYS A 177 -9.37 4.31 -4.65
C CYS A 177 -7.85 4.28 -4.50
N SER A 178 -7.20 3.23 -5.04
CA SER A 178 -5.73 3.11 -5.03
C SER A 178 -5.07 4.20 -5.86
N THR A 179 -5.65 4.52 -7.01
CA THR A 179 -5.17 5.61 -7.86
C THR A 179 -5.23 6.93 -7.10
N ALA A 180 -6.37 7.24 -6.46
CA ALA A 180 -6.54 8.45 -5.65
C ALA A 180 -5.52 8.53 -4.49
N ALA A 181 -5.27 7.41 -3.80
CA ALA A 181 -4.30 7.36 -2.71
C ALA A 181 -2.86 7.66 -3.15
N LEU A 182 -2.50 7.30 -4.39
CA LEU A 182 -1.13 7.42 -4.90
C LEU A 182 -0.80 8.78 -5.52
N VAL A 183 -1.78 9.54 -6.01
CA VAL A 183 -1.53 10.80 -6.75
C VAL A 183 -0.67 11.77 -5.93
N ASN A 184 -0.90 11.85 -4.62
CA ASN A 184 -0.19 12.77 -3.75
C ASN A 184 1.09 12.20 -3.13
N VAL A 185 1.39 10.92 -3.31
CA VAL A 185 2.58 10.29 -2.71
C VAL A 185 3.88 10.99 -3.13
N PRO A 186 4.13 11.33 -4.42
CA PRO A 186 5.36 12.03 -4.80
C PRO A 186 5.46 13.44 -4.22
N ILE A 187 4.33 14.14 -4.07
CA ILE A 187 4.28 15.52 -3.56
C ILE A 187 4.49 15.53 -2.05
N LYS A 188 3.62 14.81 -1.31
CA LYS A 188 3.68 14.69 0.15
C LYS A 188 4.94 13.97 0.62
N GLY A 189 5.37 12.94 -0.11
CA GLY A 189 6.60 12.24 0.18
C GLY A 189 7.81 13.16 0.14
N LYS A 190 7.89 14.03 -0.88
CA LYS A 190 8.96 15.04 -0.96
C LYS A 190 8.90 16.04 0.20
N GLU A 191 7.71 16.58 0.51
CA GLU A 191 7.52 17.51 1.64
C GLU A 191 8.04 16.91 2.97
N ILE A 192 7.69 15.66 3.24
CA ILE A 192 8.12 14.93 4.45
C ILE A 192 9.64 14.72 4.45
N ILE A 193 10.21 14.28 3.32
CA ILE A 193 11.66 14.06 3.18
C ILE A 193 12.42 15.36 3.43
N ASP A 194 12.01 16.46 2.81
CA ASP A 194 12.65 17.77 2.93
C ASP A 194 12.58 18.28 4.37
N GLN A 195 11.42 18.15 5.03
CA GLN A 195 11.23 18.54 6.43
C GLN A 195 12.09 17.69 7.39
N ALA A 196 12.07 16.37 7.24
CA ALA A 196 12.86 15.48 8.08
C ALA A 196 14.37 15.71 7.86
N ALA A 197 14.82 15.87 6.62
CA ALA A 197 16.22 16.14 6.29
C ALA A 197 16.69 17.48 6.86
N SER A 198 15.85 18.52 6.80
CA SER A 198 16.13 19.82 7.41
C SER A 198 16.37 19.70 8.92
N ILE A 199 15.57 18.90 9.63
CA ILE A 199 15.73 18.67 11.07
C ILE A 199 16.98 17.82 11.36
N VAL A 200 17.28 16.80 10.55
CA VAL A 200 18.51 15.99 10.69
C VAL A 200 19.76 16.85 10.52
N ASN A 201 19.75 17.80 9.60
CA ASN A 201 20.87 18.72 9.35
C ASN A 201 20.96 19.84 10.39
N ASN A 202 19.86 20.14 11.10
CA ASN A 202 19.85 21.08 12.21
C ASN A 202 19.07 20.53 13.44
N PRO A 203 19.67 19.57 14.19
CA PRO A 203 18.97 18.87 15.27
C PRO A 203 18.59 19.78 16.45
N SER A 204 19.23 20.95 16.58
CA SER A 204 18.89 21.94 17.62
C SER A 204 17.44 22.39 17.53
N SER A 205 16.84 22.36 16.33
CA SER A 205 15.44 22.71 16.09
C SER A 205 14.44 21.73 16.72
N LEU A 206 14.88 20.56 17.21
CA LEU A 206 14.01 19.59 17.87
C LEU A 206 13.52 20.05 19.24
N GLY A 207 14.22 20.99 19.90
CA GLY A 207 13.90 21.37 21.28
C GLY A 207 13.98 20.21 22.28
N ALA A 208 14.80 19.20 21.99
CA ALA A 208 14.97 17.98 22.79
C ALA A 208 16.29 18.02 23.58
N SER A 209 16.38 17.20 24.64
CA SER A 209 17.62 17.08 25.41
C SER A 209 18.74 16.44 24.59
N ALA A 210 20.00 16.75 24.91
CA ALA A 210 21.16 16.21 24.18
C ALA A 210 21.22 14.66 24.15
N LEU A 211 20.63 14.00 25.15
CA LEU A 211 20.55 12.53 25.22
C LEU A 211 19.47 11.95 24.29
N GLU A 212 18.42 12.70 23.98
CA GLU A 212 17.32 12.26 23.11
C GLU A 212 17.59 12.55 21.64
N VAL A 213 18.36 13.61 21.34
CA VAL A 213 18.67 14.05 19.97
C VAL A 213 19.16 12.89 19.08
N PRO A 214 20.11 12.01 19.48
CA PRO A 214 20.55 10.91 18.61
C PRO A 214 19.43 9.93 18.25
N LYS A 215 18.55 9.62 19.20
CA LYS A 215 17.40 8.71 18.98
C LYS A 215 16.41 9.33 18.00
N LEU A 216 16.06 10.60 18.19
CA LEU A 216 15.14 11.33 17.31
C LEU A 216 15.71 11.49 15.89
N VAL A 217 17.01 11.79 15.77
CA VAL A 217 17.69 11.85 14.46
C VAL A 217 17.66 10.48 13.76
N SER A 218 17.86 9.38 14.50
CA SER A 218 17.75 8.04 13.93
C SER A 218 16.33 7.73 13.45
N GLN A 219 15.30 8.15 14.19
CA GLN A 219 13.90 8.01 13.76
C GLN A 219 13.61 8.81 12.49
N LEU A 220 14.08 10.05 12.42
CA LEU A 220 13.93 10.90 11.24
C LEU A 220 14.62 10.32 10.01
N LYS A 221 15.79 9.68 10.15
CA LYS A 221 16.44 8.97 9.04
C LYS A 221 15.60 7.80 8.55
N SER A 222 15.04 6.99 9.46
CA SER A 222 14.11 5.91 9.09
C SER A 222 12.87 6.43 8.36
N ILE A 223 12.32 7.57 8.81
CA ILE A 223 11.22 8.26 8.11
C ILE A 223 11.64 8.65 6.68
N ILE A 224 12.80 9.27 6.50
CA ILE A 224 13.33 9.63 5.17
C ILE A 224 13.47 8.41 4.28
N ASP A 225 14.09 7.34 4.78
CA ASP A 225 14.35 6.13 4.00
C ASP A 225 13.04 5.46 3.57
N ASN A 226 12.09 5.29 4.49
CA ASN A 226 10.79 4.68 4.19
C ASN A 226 9.98 5.53 3.21
N THR A 227 9.89 6.84 3.44
CA THR A 227 9.17 7.74 2.52
C THR A 227 9.83 7.79 1.15
N SER A 228 11.16 7.78 1.06
CA SER A 228 11.89 7.74 -0.22
C SER A 228 11.61 6.45 -0.98
N ASN A 229 11.52 5.31 -0.28
CA ASN A 229 11.14 4.04 -0.88
C ASN A 229 9.73 4.09 -1.46
N ALA A 230 8.74 4.59 -0.69
CA ALA A 230 7.37 4.74 -1.17
C ALA A 230 7.28 5.61 -2.43
N VAL A 231 7.96 6.77 -2.43
CA VAL A 231 8.00 7.67 -3.60
C VAL A 231 8.61 6.96 -4.82
N ARG A 232 9.69 6.20 -4.62
CA ARG A 232 10.38 5.48 -5.69
C ARG A 232 9.57 4.32 -6.27
N GLU A 233 8.79 3.62 -5.45
CA GLU A 233 7.95 2.50 -5.89
C GLU A 233 6.67 2.95 -6.59
N THR A 234 6.17 4.15 -6.26
CA THR A 234 4.89 4.68 -6.76
C THR A 234 4.73 4.61 -8.29
N PRO A 235 5.72 4.98 -9.14
CA PRO A 235 5.55 4.93 -10.59
C PRO A 235 5.25 3.53 -11.14
N ASP A 236 5.89 2.49 -10.61
CA ASP A 236 5.66 1.11 -11.05
C ASP A 236 4.26 0.63 -10.61
N VAL A 237 3.87 0.95 -9.38
CA VAL A 237 2.52 0.64 -8.87
C VAL A 237 1.45 1.34 -9.71
N VAL A 238 1.63 2.63 -10.04
CA VAL A 238 0.70 3.39 -10.90
C VAL A 238 0.60 2.77 -12.29
N LYS A 239 1.73 2.34 -12.88
CA LYS A 239 1.73 1.65 -14.18
C LYS A 239 0.89 0.37 -14.14
N ASN A 240 1.06 -0.44 -13.09
CA ASN A 240 0.29 -1.67 -12.91
C ASN A 240 -1.19 -1.38 -12.66
N LEU A 241 -1.53 -0.35 -11.89
CA LEU A 241 -2.93 0.09 -11.69
C LEU A 241 -3.57 0.46 -13.02
N ALA A 242 -2.91 1.30 -13.82
CA ALA A 242 -3.42 1.71 -15.12
C ALA A 242 -3.68 0.51 -16.05
N ALA A 243 -2.75 -0.45 -16.11
CA ALA A 243 -2.92 -1.65 -16.92
C ALA A 243 -4.14 -2.49 -16.49
N ASN A 244 -4.33 -2.69 -15.18
CA ASN A 244 -5.46 -3.47 -14.65
C ASN A 244 -6.80 -2.71 -14.82
N ILE A 245 -6.79 -1.38 -14.69
CA ILE A 245 -7.97 -0.53 -14.95
C ILE A 245 -8.42 -0.66 -16.40
N GLU A 246 -7.51 -0.62 -17.36
CA GLU A 246 -7.86 -0.74 -18.79
C GLU A 246 -8.43 -2.12 -19.13
N ILE A 247 -7.89 -3.20 -18.53
CA ILE A 247 -8.46 -4.55 -18.67
C ILE A 247 -9.88 -4.59 -18.10
N LEU A 248 -10.07 -4.14 -16.86
CA LEU A 248 -11.39 -4.15 -16.23
C LEU A 248 -12.40 -3.30 -16.99
N LYS A 249 -12.01 -2.11 -17.50
CA LYS A 249 -12.88 -1.30 -18.34
C LYS A 249 -13.34 -2.06 -19.58
N ALA A 250 -12.42 -2.73 -20.28
CA ALA A 250 -12.76 -3.48 -21.49
C ALA A 250 -13.69 -4.67 -21.19
N VAL A 251 -13.49 -5.33 -20.06
CA VAL A 251 -14.23 -6.51 -19.63
C VAL A 251 -15.61 -6.15 -19.07
N LEU A 252 -15.76 -4.99 -18.43
CA LEU A 252 -17.01 -4.49 -17.86
C LEU A 252 -17.79 -3.53 -18.77
N ALA A 253 -17.28 -3.22 -19.97
CA ALA A 253 -17.93 -2.33 -20.91
C ALA A 253 -19.22 -2.94 -21.48
N GLU A 254 -20.35 -2.55 -20.89
CA GLU A 254 -21.72 -2.80 -21.35
C GLU A 254 -22.60 -1.55 -21.16
#